data_AF-A0A965P7B5-F1
#
_entry.id   AF-A0A965P7B5-F1
#
_cell.length_a   1.000
_cell.length_b   1.000
_cell.length_c   1.000
_cell.angle_alpha   90.00
_cell.angle_beta   90.00
_cell.angle_gamma   90.00
#
_symmetry.space_group_name_H-M   'P 1'
#
loop_
_entity.id
_entity.type
_entity.pdbx_description
1 polymer ?
#
loop_
_entity_poly.entity_id
_entity_poly.type
_entity_poly.pdbx_seq_one_letter_code
_entity_poly.pdbx_strand_id
1 'polypeptide(L)'
;MLYTPLKSFVAKRGGLRLAAHSRTRDRLIEMAVEEWPANCDPDKLFDVLKARMSIRVRKEYGSVLAMFLISVLVNAIAKLVVEWWFSRDSHRVLMLGWRHNATGRQV
;
A
#
# COMPACT_ATOMS: atom_id res chain seq x y z
N MET A 1 9.09 -6.96 -12.66
CA MET A 1 8.67 -6.70 -11.27
C MET A 1 7.31 -6.00 -11.30
N LEU A 2 6.34 -6.48 -10.52
CA LEU A 2 5.03 -5.82 -10.39
C LEU A 2 5.19 -4.49 -9.64
N TYR A 3 4.44 -3.47 -10.07
CA TYR A 3 4.28 -2.17 -9.41
C TYR A 3 5.57 -1.34 -9.29
N THR A 4 6.54 -1.54 -10.19
CA THR A 4 7.84 -0.85 -10.18
C THR A 4 7.76 0.67 -9.99
N PRO A 5 6.87 1.42 -10.67
CA PRO A 5 6.78 2.87 -10.47
C PRO A 5 6.46 3.24 -9.02
N LEU A 6 5.50 2.55 -8.40
CA LEU A 6 5.12 2.77 -7.01
C LEU A 6 6.21 2.32 -6.03
N LYS A 7 6.78 1.13 -6.24
CA LYS A 7 7.88 0.62 -5.40
C LYS A 7 9.09 1.55 -5.41
N SER A 8 9.46 2.06 -6.58
CA SER A 8 10.58 3.01 -6.72
C SER A 8 10.28 4.36 -6.05
N PHE A 9 9.05 4.86 -6.15
CA PHE A 9 8.63 6.08 -5.47
C PHE A 9 8.70 5.94 -3.95
N VAL A 10 8.12 4.86 -3.41
CA VAL A 10 8.12 4.58 -1.97
C VAL A 10 9.55 4.34 -1.46
N ALA A 11 10.40 3.66 -2.22
CA ALA A 11 11.80 3.48 -1.86
C ALA A 11 12.57 4.81 -1.75
N LYS A 12 12.30 5.75 -2.66
CA LYS A 12 12.93 7.08 -2.65
C LYS A 12 12.42 7.97 -1.53
N ARG A 13 11.11 7.98 -1.26
CA ARG A 13 10.50 8.85 -0.22
C ARG A 13 10.45 8.24 1.17
N GLY A 14 10.54 6.92 1.30
CA GLY A 14 10.38 6.21 2.56
C GLY A 14 11.54 6.32 3.55
N GLY A 15 12.65 6.93 3.14
CA GLY A 15 13.85 7.11 3.96
C GLY A 15 14.54 5.80 4.35
N LEU A 16 15.51 5.90 5.27
CA LEU A 16 16.39 4.79 5.65
C LEU A 16 15.65 3.59 6.25
N ARG A 17 14.57 3.83 7.01
CA ARG A 17 13.80 2.75 7.65
C ARG A 17 13.10 1.84 6.65
N LEU A 18 12.51 2.40 5.60
CA LEU A 18 11.86 1.61 4.54
C LEU A 18 12.87 1.01 3.55
N ALA A 19 14.05 1.61 3.43
CA ALA A 19 15.16 1.03 2.65
C ALA A 19 15.74 -0.22 3.34
N ALA A 20 15.92 -0.18 4.67
CA ALA A 20 16.45 -1.30 5.45
C ALA A 20 15.56 -2.56 5.42
N HIS A 21 14.25 -2.39 5.19
CA HIS A 21 13.28 -3.47 5.14
C HIS A 21 12.65 -3.62 3.75
N SER A 22 13.49 -3.70 2.70
CA SER A 22 13.05 -3.71 1.30
C SER A 22 12.00 -4.79 0.97
N ARG A 23 12.20 -6.03 1.46
CA ARG A 23 11.24 -7.13 1.23
C ARG A 23 9.90 -6.89 1.91
N THR A 24 9.91 -6.47 3.17
CA THR A 24 8.68 -6.16 3.93
C THR A 24 7.96 -4.96 3.32
N ARG A 25 8.68 -3.91 2.95
CA ARG A 25 8.16 -2.74 2.23
C ARG A 25 7.44 -3.18 0.95
N ASP A 26 8.10 -3.96 0.10
CA ASP A 26 7.54 -4.35 -1.18
C ASP A 26 6.29 -5.22 -1.01
N ARG A 27 6.26 -6.10 -0.02
CA ARG A 27 5.07 -6.89 0.33
C ARG A 27 3.93 -6.00 0.83
N LEU A 28 4.22 -5.02 1.68
CA LEU A 28 3.21 -4.06 2.15
C LEU A 28 2.65 -3.20 1.01
N ILE A 29 3.47 -2.84 0.02
CA ILE A 29 3.02 -2.14 -1.19
C ILE A 29 2.07 -3.02 -2.00
N GLU A 30 2.39 -4.30 -2.18
CA GLU A 30 1.51 -5.25 -2.85
C GLU A 30 0.16 -5.37 -2.13
N MET A 31 0.17 -5.52 -0.80
CA MET A 31 -1.07 -5.50 -0.01
C MET A 31 -1.85 -4.19 -0.17
N ALA A 32 -1.17 -3.04 -0.24
CA ALA A 32 -1.83 -1.75 -0.42
C ALA A 32 -2.55 -1.66 -1.79
N VAL A 33 -1.96 -2.25 -2.83
CA VAL A 33 -2.55 -2.33 -4.17
C VAL A 33 -3.75 -3.29 -4.19
N GLU A 34 -3.60 -4.48 -3.59
CA GLU A 34 -4.68 -5.48 -3.45
C GLU A 34 -5.90 -4.88 -2.73
N GLU A 35 -5.66 -4.19 -1.60
CA GLU A 35 -6.69 -3.65 -0.72
C GLU A 35 -7.20 -2.26 -1.12
N TRP A 36 -6.71 -1.72 -2.24
CA TRP A 36 -6.94 -0.33 -2.64
C TRP A 36 -8.45 0.01 -2.68
N PRO A 37 -8.91 1.07 -1.98
CA PRO A 37 -10.33 1.40 -1.91
C PRO A 37 -10.76 2.29 -3.08
N ALA A 38 -10.95 1.71 -4.29
CA ALA A 38 -11.23 2.50 -5.51
C ALA A 38 -12.53 3.33 -5.49
N ASN A 39 -13.53 2.93 -4.70
CA ASN A 39 -14.84 3.60 -4.64
C ASN A 39 -14.98 4.46 -3.38
N CYS A 40 -13.86 4.85 -2.76
CA CYS A 40 -13.85 5.64 -1.55
C CYS A 40 -13.72 7.12 -1.89
N ASP A 41 -14.33 7.96 -1.06
CA ASP A 41 -14.08 9.40 -1.04
C ASP A 41 -12.56 9.66 -0.91
N PRO A 42 -11.96 10.51 -1.77
CA PRO A 42 -10.55 10.89 -1.69
C PRO A 42 -10.09 11.29 -0.28
N ASP A 43 -10.94 11.97 0.50
CA ASP A 43 -10.59 12.46 1.84
C ASP A 43 -10.46 11.33 2.87
N LYS A 44 -11.12 10.18 2.62
CA LYS A 44 -11.12 9.01 3.51
C LYS A 44 -10.18 7.92 3.05
N LEU A 45 -9.51 8.12 1.92
CA LEU A 45 -8.78 7.07 1.21
C LEU A 45 -7.62 6.52 2.07
N PHE A 46 -6.91 7.41 2.78
CA PHE A 46 -5.86 7.03 3.72
C PHE A 46 -6.38 6.16 4.86
N ASP A 47 -7.43 6.58 5.55
CA ASP A 47 -7.95 5.88 6.72
C ASP A 47 -8.51 4.50 6.34
N VAL A 48 -9.25 4.43 5.23
CA VAL A 48 -9.81 3.17 4.73
C VAL A 48 -8.70 2.22 4.29
N LEU A 49 -7.69 2.70 3.55
CA LEU A 49 -6.56 1.87 3.13
C LEU A 49 -5.79 1.34 4.34
N LYS A 50 -5.47 2.22 5.30
CA LYS A 50 -4.77 1.85 6.54
C LYS A 50 -5.54 0.79 7.33
N ALA A 51 -6.86 0.95 7.48
CA ALA A 51 -7.70 0.00 8.17
C ALA A 51 -7.69 -1.38 7.49
N ARG A 52 -7.85 -1.42 6.16
CA ARG A 52 -7.80 -2.68 5.38
C ARG A 52 -6.45 -3.37 5.48
N MET A 53 -5.36 -2.62 5.29
CA MET A 53 -4.00 -3.14 5.44
C MET A 53 -3.75 -3.68 6.86
N SER A 54 -4.22 -2.99 7.90
CA SER A 54 -4.06 -3.44 9.29
C SER A 54 -4.79 -4.76 9.55
N ILE A 55 -6.01 -4.92 9.01
CA ILE A 55 -6.75 -6.19 9.08
C ILE A 55 -5.98 -7.29 8.35
N ARG A 56 -5.45 -7.00 7.15
CA ARG A 56 -4.68 -7.97 6.34
C ARG A 56 -3.40 -8.40 7.04
N VAL A 57 -2.62 -7.47 7.55
CA VAL A 57 -1.38 -7.73 8.31
C VAL A 57 -1.67 -8.57 9.55
N ARG A 58 -2.74 -8.27 10.29
CA ARG A 58 -3.13 -9.06 11.46
C ARG A 58 -3.42 -10.52 11.08
N LYS A 59 -4.07 -10.75 9.94
CA LYS A 59 -4.34 -12.10 9.42
C LYS A 59 -3.07 -12.81 8.94
N GLU A 60 -2.15 -12.11 8.30
CA GLU A 60 -0.95 -12.71 7.68
C GLU A 60 0.14 -13.04 8.72
N TYR A 61 0.34 -12.20 9.73
CA TYR A 61 1.48 -12.35 10.64
C TYR A 61 1.15 -12.96 12.01
N GLY A 62 -0.10 -12.88 12.50
CA GLY A 62 -0.59 -13.54 13.73
C GLY A 62 0.06 -13.14 15.06
N SER A 63 1.29 -12.62 15.05
CA SER A 63 2.10 -12.25 16.22
C SER A 63 1.85 -10.79 16.61
N VAL A 64 1.57 -10.58 17.90
CA VAL A 64 1.34 -9.23 18.49
C VAL A 64 2.57 -8.35 18.35
N LEU A 65 3.77 -8.90 18.55
CA LEU A 65 5.02 -8.14 18.46
C LEU A 65 5.31 -7.68 17.02
N ALA A 66 5.08 -8.58 16.05
CA ALA A 66 5.21 -8.24 14.63
C ALA A 66 4.17 -7.18 14.22
N MET A 67 2.97 -7.23 14.80
CA MET A 67 1.91 -6.26 14.53
C MET A 67 2.34 -4.83 14.90
N PHE A 68 2.93 -4.62 16.07
CA PHE A 68 3.38 -3.28 16.48
C PHE A 68 4.41 -2.68 15.52
N LEU A 69 5.41 -3.47 15.13
CA LEU A 69 6.45 -3.02 14.19
C LEU A 69 5.87 -2.76 12.80
N ILE A 70 5.00 -3.65 12.32
CA ILE A 70 4.41 -3.53 10.98
C ILE A 70 3.38 -2.40 10.93
N SER A 71 2.63 -2.10 12.00
CA SER A 71 1.67 -1.00 12.03
C SER A 71 2.30 0.36 11.74
N VAL A 72 3.53 0.60 12.22
CA VAL A 72 4.29 1.82 11.90
C VAL A 72 4.61 1.89 10.41
N LEU A 73 5.05 0.76 9.82
CA LEU A 73 5.33 0.67 8.40
C LEU A 73 4.06 0.83 7.56
N VAL A 74 2.95 0.21 7.94
CA VAL A 74 1.65 0.33 7.27
C VAL A 74 1.22 1.80 7.20
N ASN A 75 1.36 2.54 8.29
CA ASN A 75 1.02 3.97 8.31
C ASN A 75 1.85 4.78 7.31
N ALA A 76 3.16 4.54 7.26
CA ALA A 76 4.06 5.21 6.33
C ALA A 76 3.77 4.82 4.87
N ILE A 77 3.59 3.51 4.60
CA ILE A 77 3.26 2.99 3.27
C ILE A 77 1.93 3.56 2.79
N ALA A 78 0.86 3.49 3.59
CA ALA A 78 -0.45 4.00 3.22
C ALA A 78 -0.36 5.48 2.83
N LYS A 79 0.33 6.30 3.63
CA LYS A 79 0.53 7.74 3.32
C LYS A 79 1.25 7.94 1.99
N LEU A 80 2.35 7.22 1.75
CA LEU A 80 3.14 7.36 0.52
C LEU A 80 2.40 6.85 -0.72
N VAL A 81 1.63 5.77 -0.60
CA VAL A 81 0.82 5.23 -1.70
C VAL A 81 -0.30 6.21 -2.06
N VAL A 82 -0.98 6.77 -1.07
CA VAL A 82 -2.02 7.79 -1.29
C VAL A 82 -1.42 9.05 -1.92
N GLU A 83 -0.28 9.52 -1.41
CA GLU A 83 0.42 10.67 -1.98
C GLU A 83 0.87 10.41 -3.43
N TRP A 84 1.37 9.21 -3.73
CA TRP A 84 1.69 8.80 -5.10
C TRP A 84 0.44 8.84 -6.00
N TRP A 85 -0.69 8.32 -5.51
CA TRP A 85 -1.94 8.30 -6.25
C TRP A 85 -2.49 9.70 -6.57
N PHE A 86 -2.36 10.66 -5.63
CA PHE A 86 -2.78 12.05 -5.88
C PHE A 86 -1.84 12.84 -6.79
N SER A 87 -0.58 12.39 -6.96
CA SER A 87 0.42 13.19 -7.67
C SER A 87 0.21 13.31 -9.19
N ARG A 88 -0.41 12.32 -9.85
CA ARG A 88 -0.67 12.32 -11.31
C ARG A 88 -1.88 11.45 -11.67
N ASP A 89 -2.66 11.87 -12.66
CA ASP A 89 -3.80 11.07 -13.13
C ASP A 89 -3.41 9.69 -13.70
N SER A 90 -2.25 9.60 -14.34
CA SER A 90 -1.72 8.32 -14.83
C SER A 90 -1.48 7.30 -13.70
N HIS A 91 -1.15 7.76 -12.49
CA HIS A 91 -0.99 6.89 -11.32
C HIS A 91 -2.33 6.31 -10.86
N ARG A 92 -3.42 7.06 -11.01
CA ARG A 92 -4.77 6.60 -10.68
C ARG A 92 -5.18 5.45 -11.58
N VAL A 93 -4.99 5.61 -12.88
CA VAL A 93 -5.27 4.56 -13.88
C VAL A 93 -4.42 3.31 -13.61
N LEU A 94 -3.13 3.48 -13.34
CA LEU A 94 -2.24 2.37 -13.00
C LEU A 94 -2.69 1.63 -11.74
N MET A 95 -3.01 2.35 -10.67
CA MET A 95 -3.47 1.75 -9.41
C MET A 95 -4.76 0.94 -9.60
N LEU A 96 -5.72 1.48 -10.35
CA LEU A 96 -6.98 0.80 -10.65
C LEU A 96 -6.74 -0.46 -11.48
N GLY A 97 -5.94 -0.38 -12.54
CA GLY A 97 -5.58 -1.54 -13.36
C GLY A 97 -4.82 -2.61 -12.57
N TRP A 98 -3.91 -2.20 -11.69
CA TRP A 98 -3.18 -3.12 -10.82
C TRP A 98 -4.08 -3.83 -9.80
N ARG A 99 -4.98 -3.09 -9.16
CA ARG A 99 -5.96 -3.66 -8.23
C ARG A 99 -6.87 -4.65 -8.93
N HIS A 100 -7.35 -4.32 -10.12
CA HIS A 100 -8.18 -5.19 -10.94
C HIS A 100 -7.48 -6.52 -11.21
N ASN A 101 -6.24 -6.47 -11.71
CA ASN A 101 -5.44 -7.66 -11.97
C ASN A 101 -5.13 -8.47 -10.70
N ALA A 102 -4.95 -7.80 -9.55
CA ALA A 102 -4.63 -8.46 -8.28
C ALA A 102 -5.84 -9.18 -7.64
N THR A 103 -7.06 -8.69 -7.88
CA THR A 103 -8.29 -9.21 -7.26
C THR A 103 -9.16 -10.04 -8.19
N GLY A 104 -8.85 -10.10 -9.50
CA GLY A 104 -9.56 -10.93 -10.48
C GLY A 104 -11.04 -10.54 -10.71
N ARG A 105 -11.51 -9.41 -10.17
CA ARG A 105 -12.89 -8.94 -10.36
C ARG A 105 -13.02 -8.18 -11.68
N GLN A 106 -13.58 -8.86 -12.69
CA GLN A 106 -14.12 -8.22 -13.89
C GLN A 106 -15.13 -7.14 -13.49
N VAL A 107 -14.97 -5.92 -14.03
CA VAL A 107 -16.00 -4.87 -14.00
C VAL A 107 -16.95 -5.14 -15.13
#